data_AF-A0A671KSM8-F1
#
_entry.id   AF-A0A671KSM8-F1
#
_cell.length_a   1.000
_cell.length_b   1.000
_cell.length_c   1.000
_cell.angle_alpha   90.00
_cell.angle_beta   90.00
_cell.angle_gamma   90.00
#
_symmetry.space_group_name_H-M   'P 1'
#
loop_
_entity.id
_entity.type
_entity.pdbx_description
1 polymer ?
#
loop_
_entity_poly.entity_id
_entity_poly.type
_entity_poly.pdbx_seq_one_letter_code
_entity_poly.pdbx_strand_id
1 'polypeptide(L)'
;MNVQKCARCGFVVYPAEKINLIGQNWHKACFHCEVCKMVLTANNFVSHQKRPYCQVHNPKNNTFTSVYETPVNINAKKQSEAASENKYREEGERFMSTFHYDMRSKEIKQAREASQLASQQGCQTEFVGQQSFYSGSVTSQEHVRVTQAQKTISDVSYQIQTQWANEK
;
A
#
# COMPACT_ATOMS: atom_id res chain seq x y z
N MET A 1 50.70 60.82 5.12
CA MET A 1 50.72 59.35 4.93
C MET A 1 49.29 58.83 4.99
N ASN A 2 48.82 58.11 3.96
CA ASN A 2 47.47 57.55 3.96
C ASN A 2 47.44 56.26 4.80
N VAL A 3 47.12 56.40 6.09
CA VAL A 3 47.13 55.31 7.05
C VAL A 3 45.90 54.42 6.85
N GLN A 4 46.12 53.16 6.47
CA GLN A 4 45.05 52.20 6.23
C GLN A 4 44.52 51.62 7.55
N LYS A 5 43.19 51.58 7.68
CA LYS A 5 42.50 51.02 8.86
C LYS A 5 42.00 49.60 8.56
N CYS A 6 41.97 48.77 9.59
CA CYS A 6 41.41 47.43 9.50
C CYS A 6 39.89 47.49 9.43
N ALA A 7 39.28 46.75 8.49
CA ALA A 7 37.83 46.67 8.35
C ALA A 7 37.11 46.00 9.55
N ARG A 8 37.84 45.26 10.42
CA ARG A 8 37.25 44.61 11.59
C ARG A 8 37.38 45.41 12.88
N CYS A 9 38.61 45.75 13.24
CA CYS A 9 38.91 46.39 14.52
C CYS A 9 39.02 47.92 14.43
N GLY A 10 39.06 48.48 13.21
CA GLY A 10 39.17 49.94 12.99
C GLY A 10 40.55 50.54 13.27
N PHE A 11 41.47 49.77 13.88
CA PHE A 11 42.84 50.21 14.15
C PHE A 11 43.69 50.25 12.90
N VAL A 12 44.80 50.99 12.99
CA VAL A 12 45.80 51.13 11.94
C VAL A 12 46.43 49.78 11.63
N VAL A 13 46.55 49.46 10.35
CA VAL A 13 47.23 48.26 9.86
C VAL A 13 48.60 48.65 9.34
N TYR A 14 49.65 48.15 9.99
CA TYR A 14 51.02 48.34 9.55
C TYR A 14 51.34 47.42 8.36
N PRO A 15 52.26 47.81 7.44
CA PRO A 15 52.60 47.03 6.26
C PRO A 15 52.99 45.56 6.53
N ALA A 16 53.60 45.25 7.67
CA ALA A 16 54.02 43.88 8.03
C ALA A 16 52.85 42.90 8.28
N GLU A 17 51.73 43.43 8.77
CA GLU A 17 50.52 42.65 9.10
C GLU A 17 49.40 42.85 8.09
N LYS A 18 49.63 43.70 7.09
CA LYS A 18 48.64 44.10 6.11
C LYS A 18 48.31 42.96 5.16
N ILE A 19 47.02 42.66 5.07
CA ILE A 19 46.45 41.82 4.02
C ILE A 19 45.33 42.57 3.31
N ASN A 20 45.32 42.49 1.98
CA ASN A 20 44.33 43.13 1.11
C ASN A 20 43.39 42.05 0.59
N LEU A 21 42.22 41.91 1.20
CA LEU A 21 41.23 40.91 0.83
C LEU A 21 39.85 41.57 0.82
N ILE A 22 38.99 41.15 -0.11
CA ILE A 22 37.61 41.67 -0.22
C ILE A 22 37.59 43.20 -0.45
N GLY A 23 38.60 43.73 -1.15
CA GLY A 23 38.75 45.16 -1.42
C GLY A 23 39.01 46.03 -0.19
N GLN A 24 39.37 45.43 0.95
CA GLN A 24 39.63 46.13 2.20
C GLN A 24 40.95 45.67 2.84
N ASN A 25 41.48 46.48 3.76
CA ASN A 25 42.68 46.17 4.52
C ASN A 25 42.30 45.46 5.83
N TRP A 26 43.06 44.41 6.18
CA TRP A 26 42.88 43.69 7.43
C TRP A 26 44.23 43.39 8.08
N HIS A 27 44.24 43.17 9.40
CA HIS A 27 45.33 42.47 10.06
C HIS A 27 45.22 40.97 9.79
N LYS A 28 46.36 40.28 9.68
CA LYS A 28 46.42 38.80 9.60
C LYS A 28 45.59 38.11 10.69
N ALA A 29 45.67 38.59 11.93
CA ALA A 29 44.91 38.04 13.06
C ALA A 29 43.40 38.39 13.02
N CYS A 30 43.05 39.55 12.47
CA CYS A 30 41.66 39.99 12.39
C CYS A 30 40.88 39.28 11.27
N PHE A 31 41.56 38.65 10.32
CA PHE A 31 40.91 37.95 9.21
C PHE A 31 40.57 36.51 9.58
N HIS A 32 39.47 36.35 10.30
CA HIS A 32 38.97 35.04 10.76
C HIS A 32 37.48 34.88 10.47
N CYS A 33 37.03 33.63 10.32
CA CYS A 33 35.63 33.31 10.03
C CYS A 33 34.69 33.91 11.08
N GLU A 34 33.57 34.50 10.63
CA GLU A 34 32.57 35.09 11.53
C GLU A 34 31.94 34.05 12.49
N VAL A 35 31.81 32.80 12.04
CA VAL A 35 31.16 31.69 12.77
C VAL A 35 32.16 30.98 13.68
N CYS A 36 33.19 30.32 13.13
CA CYS A 36 34.11 29.50 13.92
C CYS A 36 35.35 30.22 14.45
N LYS A 37 35.52 31.51 14.15
CA LYS A 37 36.68 32.32 14.57
C LYS A 37 38.06 31.79 14.14
N MET A 38 38.11 30.78 13.27
CA MET A 38 39.35 30.28 12.68
C MET A 38 39.96 31.35 11.77
N VAL A 39 41.26 31.62 11.94
CA VAL A 39 42.02 32.53 11.07
C VAL A 39 42.04 31.98 9.66
N LEU A 40 41.71 32.82 8.70
CA LEU A 40 41.64 32.48 7.29
C LEU A 40 42.86 33.04 6.56
N THR A 41 43.22 32.40 5.47
CA THR A 41 44.31 32.84 4.59
C THR A 41 43.72 33.13 3.21
N ALA A 42 44.45 33.87 2.36
CA ALA A 42 44.04 34.18 0.98
C ALA A 42 43.59 32.94 0.16
N ASN A 43 44.08 31.75 0.49
CA ASN A 43 43.74 30.51 -0.22
C ASN A 43 42.48 29.80 0.34
N ASN A 44 42.08 30.10 1.58
CA ASN A 44 41.11 29.29 2.34
C ASN A 44 39.91 30.10 2.83
N PHE A 45 39.53 31.18 2.13
CA PHE A 45 38.41 32.03 2.51
C PHE A 45 37.33 32.10 1.42
N VAL A 46 36.10 32.30 1.87
CA VAL A 46 34.96 32.66 1.02
C VAL A 46 34.42 33.98 1.51
N SER A 47 34.25 34.96 0.62
CA SER A 47 33.64 36.24 0.96
C SER A 47 32.13 36.19 0.76
N HIS A 48 31.36 36.56 1.78
CA HIS A 48 29.91 36.74 1.69
C HIS A 48 29.52 38.08 2.32
N GLN A 49 28.84 38.95 1.58
CA GLN A 49 28.43 40.29 2.04
C GLN A 49 29.57 41.10 2.69
N LYS A 50 30.75 41.11 2.06
CA LYS A 50 31.98 41.75 2.56
C LYS A 50 32.52 41.20 3.90
N ARG A 51 32.06 40.05 4.35
CA ARG A 51 32.55 39.34 5.55
C ARG A 51 33.29 38.04 5.17
N PRO A 52 34.36 37.67 5.89
CA PRO A 52 35.11 36.46 5.62
C PRO A 52 34.50 35.23 6.31
N TYR A 53 34.32 34.14 5.56
CA TYR A 53 33.84 32.84 6.04
C TYR A 53 34.82 31.74 5.65
N CYS A 54 34.88 30.66 6.44
CA CYS A 54 35.58 29.45 6.03
C CYS A 54 34.74 28.67 5.01
N GLN A 55 35.35 27.70 4.34
CA GLN A 55 34.65 26.84 3.39
C GLN A 55 33.48 26.07 4.03
N VAL A 56 33.51 25.72 5.31
CA VAL A 56 32.41 24.96 5.94
C VAL A 56 31.23 25.86 6.35
N HIS A 57 31.51 27.09 6.79
CA HIS A 57 30.51 28.04 7.27
C HIS A 57 30.12 29.08 6.21
N ASN A 58 30.36 28.78 4.93
CA ASN A 58 29.98 29.68 3.86
C ASN A 58 28.44 29.65 3.72
N PRO A 59 27.74 30.78 3.88
CA PRO A 59 26.27 30.83 3.80
C PRO A 59 25.69 30.38 2.45
N LYS A 60 26.54 30.19 1.43
CA LYS A 60 26.14 29.64 0.13
C LYS A 60 26.30 28.12 0.02
N ASN A 61 26.95 27.45 0.99
CA ASN A 61 27.19 26.00 0.95
C ASN A 61 26.77 25.25 2.23
N ASN A 62 26.17 25.95 3.18
CA ASN A 62 25.48 25.37 4.33
C ASN A 62 24.03 24.95 3.99
N THR A 63 23.68 24.80 2.70
CA THR A 63 22.58 23.93 2.31
C THR A 63 22.99 22.52 2.72
N PHE A 64 22.57 22.12 3.91
CA PHE A 64 22.62 20.74 4.37
C PHE A 64 21.95 19.88 3.29
N THR A 65 22.74 19.33 2.37
CA THR A 65 22.25 18.40 1.37
C THR A 65 22.01 17.10 2.11
N SER A 66 20.85 16.97 2.73
CA SER A 66 20.34 15.65 3.09
C SER A 66 20.19 14.89 1.78
N VAL A 67 21.14 13.99 1.52
CA VAL A 67 21.26 13.27 0.25
C VAL A 67 20.20 12.17 0.20
N TYR A 68 18.93 12.56 0.14
CA TYR A 68 17.81 11.64 -0.07
C TYR A 68 17.73 11.21 -1.53
N GLU A 69 18.20 12.06 -2.45
CA GLU A 69 18.00 11.92 -3.89
C GLU A 69 19.27 11.49 -4.64
N THR A 70 20.19 10.77 -3.99
CA THR A 70 21.18 10.03 -4.79
C THR A 70 20.50 8.85 -5.49
N PRO A 71 20.92 8.47 -6.70
CA PRO A 71 20.40 7.28 -7.38
C PRO A 71 20.58 6.01 -6.54
N VAL A 72 21.58 5.98 -5.67
CA VAL A 72 21.83 4.90 -4.69
C VAL A 72 20.83 4.92 -3.53
N ASN A 73 20.46 6.07 -2.98
CA ASN A 73 19.46 6.11 -1.91
C ASN A 73 18.04 5.80 -2.45
N ILE A 74 17.74 6.31 -3.65
CA ILE A 74 16.48 6.02 -4.34
C ILE A 74 16.35 4.52 -4.65
N ASN A 75 17.43 3.87 -5.11
CA ASN A 75 17.37 2.44 -5.42
C ASN A 75 17.26 1.57 -4.16
N ALA A 76 17.94 1.94 -3.06
CA ALA A 76 17.85 1.23 -1.78
C ALA A 76 16.43 1.31 -1.19
N LYS A 77 15.79 2.48 -1.28
CA LYS A 77 14.39 2.68 -0.87
C LYS A 77 13.42 1.85 -1.72
N LYS A 78 13.56 1.89 -3.05
CA LYS A 78 12.72 1.07 -3.95
C LYS A 78 12.87 -0.42 -3.67
N GLN A 79 14.11 -0.87 -3.40
CA GLN A 79 14.39 -2.27 -3.08
C GLN A 79 13.78 -2.68 -1.73
N SER A 80 13.86 -1.83 -0.71
CA SER A 80 13.26 -2.12 0.60
C SER A 80 11.74 -2.12 0.56
N GLU A 81 11.11 -1.21 -0.21
CA GLU A 81 9.66 -1.16 -0.44
C GLU A 81 9.18 -2.45 -1.15
N ALA A 82 9.81 -2.84 -2.26
CA ALA A 82 9.46 -4.06 -2.98
C ALA A 82 9.65 -5.33 -2.13
N ALA A 83 10.71 -5.38 -1.31
CA ALA A 83 10.92 -6.49 -0.39
C ALA A 83 9.83 -6.55 0.69
N SER A 84 9.39 -5.40 1.21
CA SER A 84 8.33 -5.33 2.22
C SER A 84 6.97 -5.77 1.66
N GLU A 85 6.65 -5.39 0.41
CA GLU A 85 5.41 -5.78 -0.28
C GLU A 85 5.38 -7.29 -0.56
N ASN A 86 6.49 -7.85 -1.04
CA ASN A 86 6.62 -9.30 -1.25
C ASN A 86 6.48 -10.07 0.07
N LYS A 87 7.10 -9.61 1.16
CA LYS A 87 6.99 -10.24 2.47
C LYS A 87 5.56 -10.20 3.00
N TYR A 88 4.86 -9.07 2.83
CA TYR A 88 3.45 -8.93 3.22
C TYR A 88 2.54 -9.87 2.41
N ARG A 89 2.78 -9.98 1.10
CA ARG A 89 2.05 -10.92 0.23
C ARG A 89 2.33 -12.38 0.60
N GLU A 90 3.60 -12.76 0.77
CA GLU A 90 3.99 -14.12 1.18
C GLU A 90 3.45 -14.49 2.57
N GLU A 91 3.47 -13.57 3.53
CA GLU A 91 2.87 -13.76 4.86
C GLU A 91 1.35 -13.88 4.77
N GLY A 92 0.68 -13.11 3.91
CA GLY A 92 -0.75 -13.25 3.61
C GLY A 92 -1.10 -14.59 2.96
N GLU A 93 -0.32 -15.04 1.97
CA GLU A 93 -0.46 -16.36 1.34
C GLU A 93 -0.14 -17.50 2.31
N ARG A 94 0.85 -17.32 3.19
CA ARG A 94 1.17 -18.27 4.27
C ARG A 94 0.05 -18.35 5.31
N PHE A 95 -0.54 -17.23 5.67
CA PHE A 95 -1.68 -17.18 6.59
C PHE A 95 -2.89 -17.86 5.95
N MET A 96 -3.22 -17.56 4.69
CA MET A 96 -4.32 -18.21 3.98
C MET A 96 -4.08 -19.70 3.76
N SER A 97 -2.85 -20.12 3.48
CA SER A 97 -2.51 -21.54 3.31
C SER A 97 -2.52 -22.32 4.62
N THR A 98 -2.26 -21.67 5.75
CA THR A 98 -2.38 -22.29 7.09
C THR A 98 -3.83 -22.64 7.43
N PHE A 99 -4.81 -21.94 6.85
CA PHE A 99 -6.24 -22.12 7.14
C PHE A 99 -7.07 -22.72 5.99
N HIS A 100 -6.48 -23.40 5.02
CA HIS A 100 -7.27 -24.11 4.00
C HIS A 100 -8.12 -25.22 4.63
N TYR A 101 -9.42 -24.97 4.83
CA TYR A 101 -10.42 -26.02 4.81
C TYR A 101 -10.54 -26.52 3.36
N ASP A 102 -9.73 -27.52 3.00
CA ASP A 102 -9.78 -28.13 1.67
C ASP A 102 -11.14 -28.82 1.49
N MET A 103 -12.04 -28.18 0.75
CA MET A 103 -13.36 -28.70 0.38
C MET A 103 -13.31 -30.01 -0.43
N ARG A 104 -12.12 -30.44 -0.88
CA ARG A 104 -11.85 -31.73 -1.53
C ARG A 104 -11.06 -32.72 -0.66
N SER A 105 -10.77 -32.37 0.59
CA SER A 105 -10.18 -33.29 1.56
C SER A 105 -11.02 -34.57 1.68
N LYS A 106 -10.36 -35.69 1.97
CA LYS A 106 -11.03 -37.00 2.13
C LYS A 106 -12.14 -36.93 3.17
N GLU A 107 -11.91 -36.16 4.23
CA GLU A 107 -12.83 -35.97 5.36
C GLU A 107 -14.15 -35.32 4.92
N ILE A 108 -14.09 -34.28 4.07
CA ILE A 108 -15.29 -33.56 3.61
C ILE A 108 -16.05 -34.36 2.53
N LYS A 109 -15.35 -35.14 1.71
CA LYS A 109 -15.99 -36.07 0.78
C LYS A 109 -16.73 -37.18 1.53
N GLN A 110 -16.09 -37.78 2.52
CA GLN A 110 -16.71 -38.79 3.38
C GLN A 110 -17.92 -38.24 4.14
N ALA A 111 -17.86 -37.00 4.63
CA ALA A 111 -19.00 -36.37 5.28
C ALA A 111 -20.19 -36.13 4.32
N ARG A 112 -19.94 -35.74 3.06
CA ARG A 112 -20.99 -35.61 2.04
C ARG A 112 -21.60 -36.95 1.66
N GLU A 113 -20.76 -37.96 1.44
CA GLU A 113 -21.20 -39.33 1.12
C GLU A 113 -22.02 -39.92 2.28
N ALA A 114 -21.56 -39.75 3.52
CA ALA A 114 -22.29 -40.17 4.71
C ALA A 114 -23.64 -39.45 4.83
N SER A 115 -23.69 -38.15 4.52
CA SER A 115 -24.95 -37.37 4.52
C SER A 115 -25.91 -37.82 3.41
N GLN A 116 -25.39 -38.16 2.22
CA GLN A 116 -26.20 -38.69 1.12
C GLN A 116 -26.73 -40.09 1.41
N LEU A 117 -25.90 -40.97 2.00
CA LEU A 117 -26.31 -42.32 2.41
C LEU A 117 -27.33 -42.28 3.55
N ALA A 118 -27.15 -41.37 4.52
CA ALA A 118 -28.11 -41.14 5.59
C ALA A 118 -29.46 -40.62 5.05
N SER A 119 -29.43 -39.73 4.05
CA SER A 119 -30.64 -39.26 3.37
C SER A 119 -31.32 -40.36 2.54
N GLN A 120 -30.56 -41.22 1.85
CA GLN A 120 -31.12 -42.39 1.15
C GLN A 120 -31.72 -43.41 2.13
N GLN A 121 -31.06 -43.67 3.26
CA GLN A 121 -31.58 -44.54 4.31
C GLN A 121 -32.83 -43.94 4.96
N GLY A 122 -32.86 -42.62 5.19
CA GLY A 122 -34.03 -41.88 5.67
C GLY A 122 -35.23 -42.03 4.74
N CYS A 123 -35.02 -41.85 3.44
CA CYS A 123 -36.05 -42.04 2.42
C CYS A 123 -36.54 -43.49 2.34
N GLN A 124 -35.64 -44.47 2.48
CA GLN A 124 -36.01 -45.89 2.55
C GLN A 124 -36.79 -46.24 3.82
N THR A 125 -36.43 -45.66 4.97
CA THR A 125 -37.18 -45.85 6.22
C THR A 125 -38.56 -45.16 6.20
N GLU A 126 -38.68 -44.01 5.55
CA GLU A 126 -39.96 -43.35 5.30
C GLU A 126 -40.82 -44.13 4.30
N PHE A 127 -40.21 -44.79 3.30
CA PHE A 127 -40.91 -45.67 2.35
C PHE A 127 -41.45 -46.94 3.03
N VAL A 128 -40.67 -47.58 3.91
CA VAL A 128 -41.13 -48.74 4.72
C VAL A 128 -42.16 -48.30 5.77
N GLY A 129 -42.01 -47.11 6.35
CA GLY A 129 -42.94 -46.51 7.30
C GLY A 129 -44.31 -46.18 6.67
N GLN A 130 -44.33 -45.62 5.46
CA GLN A 130 -45.58 -45.34 4.73
C GLN A 130 -46.27 -46.60 4.22
N GLN A 131 -45.52 -47.66 3.85
CA GLN A 131 -46.10 -48.95 3.48
C GLN A 131 -46.79 -49.66 4.67
N SER A 132 -46.38 -49.32 5.90
CA SER A 132 -47.07 -49.77 7.13
C SER A 132 -48.33 -48.95 7.47
N PHE A 133 -48.51 -47.76 6.86
CA PHE A 133 -49.59 -46.82 7.22
C PHE A 133 -50.71 -46.74 6.17
N TYR A 134 -50.42 -46.89 4.88
CA TYR A 134 -51.43 -46.89 3.81
C TYR A 134 -51.64 -48.28 3.21
N SER A 135 -52.28 -49.16 3.98
CA SER A 135 -53.04 -50.30 3.44
C SER A 135 -54.56 -49.99 3.54
N GLY A 136 -54.94 -48.80 3.11
CA GLY A 136 -56.31 -48.27 3.26
C GLY A 136 -56.66 -47.16 2.26
N SER A 137 -57.11 -47.59 1.07
CA SER A 137 -58.00 -46.90 0.11
C SER A 137 -57.74 -45.43 -0.31
N VAL A 138 -57.00 -45.21 -1.39
CA VAL A 138 -57.30 -44.19 -2.43
C VAL A 138 -56.95 -44.80 -3.79
N THR A 139 -57.92 -44.92 -4.69
CA THR A 139 -57.71 -45.55 -6.00
C THR A 139 -57.00 -44.62 -6.96
N SER A 140 -55.96 -45.15 -7.61
CA SER A 140 -55.05 -44.50 -8.57
C SER A 140 -55.75 -43.64 -9.66
N GLN A 141 -57.02 -43.91 -9.96
CA GLN A 141 -57.75 -43.30 -11.07
C GLN A 141 -58.22 -41.85 -10.82
N GLU A 142 -58.53 -41.47 -9.57
CA GLU A 142 -58.99 -40.09 -9.28
C GLU A 142 -57.84 -39.09 -9.34
N HIS A 143 -56.66 -39.49 -8.86
CA HIS A 143 -55.47 -38.66 -8.89
C HIS A 143 -55.07 -38.28 -10.33
N VAL A 144 -55.18 -39.23 -11.27
CA VAL A 144 -54.85 -38.98 -12.69
C VAL A 144 -55.78 -37.93 -13.31
N ARG A 145 -57.08 -37.97 -13.00
CA ARG A 145 -58.07 -37.02 -13.54
C ARG A 145 -57.83 -35.59 -13.04
N VAL A 146 -57.51 -35.45 -11.75
CA VAL A 146 -57.21 -34.14 -11.14
C VAL A 146 -55.94 -33.54 -11.74
N THR A 147 -54.88 -34.34 -11.89
CA THR A 147 -53.62 -33.86 -12.49
C THR A 147 -53.79 -33.46 -13.96
N GLN A 148 -54.62 -34.19 -14.71
CA GLN A 148 -54.89 -33.87 -16.12
C GLN A 148 -55.76 -32.60 -16.26
N ALA A 149 -56.77 -32.43 -15.40
CA ALA A 149 -57.60 -31.21 -15.36
C ALA A 149 -56.76 -29.96 -15.04
N GLN A 150 -55.84 -30.05 -14.08
CA GLN A 150 -54.94 -28.94 -13.73
C GLN A 150 -54.04 -28.52 -14.89
N LYS A 151 -53.51 -29.50 -15.65
CA LYS A 151 -52.71 -29.22 -16.86
C LYS A 151 -53.53 -28.55 -17.96
N THR A 152 -54.78 -28.97 -18.16
CA THR A 152 -55.65 -28.32 -19.15
C THR A 152 -56.00 -26.88 -18.78
N ILE A 153 -56.15 -26.59 -17.48
CA ILE A 153 -56.43 -25.22 -17.00
C ILE A 153 -55.22 -24.31 -17.19
N SER A 154 -54.01 -24.82 -16.95
CA SER A 154 -52.78 -24.06 -17.19
C SER A 154 -52.57 -23.76 -18.67
N ASP A 155 -52.85 -24.72 -19.55
CA ASP A 155 -52.68 -24.55 -20.99
C ASP A 155 -53.69 -23.56 -21.58
N VAL A 156 -54.96 -23.60 -21.14
CA VAL A 156 -55.99 -22.63 -21.56
C VAL A 156 -55.66 -21.22 -21.05
N SER A 157 -55.16 -21.09 -19.81
CA SER A 157 -54.75 -19.78 -19.27
C SER A 157 -53.63 -19.16 -20.10
N TYR A 158 -52.67 -19.96 -20.55
CA TYR A 158 -51.57 -19.50 -21.41
C TYR A 158 -52.04 -19.07 -22.80
N GLN A 159 -53.01 -19.79 -23.38
CA GLN A 159 -53.60 -19.43 -24.68
C GLN A 159 -54.42 -18.13 -24.63
N ILE A 160 -55.20 -17.91 -23.56
CA ILE A 160 -55.94 -16.64 -23.38
C ILE A 160 -54.99 -15.46 -23.24
N GLN A 161 -53.91 -15.64 -22.48
CA GLN A 161 -52.92 -14.59 -22.25
C GLN A 161 -52.14 -14.22 -23.52
N THR A 162 -51.89 -15.19 -24.40
CA THR A 162 -51.25 -14.95 -25.70
C THR A 162 -52.19 -14.34 -26.73
N GLN A 163 -53.50 -14.62 -26.68
CA GLN A 163 -54.50 -13.93 -27.51
C GLN A 163 -54.66 -12.46 -27.13
N TRP A 164 -54.73 -12.15 -25.84
CA TRP A 164 -54.77 -10.77 -25.33
C TRP A 164 -53.54 -9.94 -25.69
N ALA A 165 -52.38 -10.58 -25.92
CA ALA A 165 -51.15 -9.91 -26.31
C ALA A 165 -51.06 -9.57 -27.81
N ASN A 166 -51.86 -10.22 -28.66
CA ASN A 166 -51.82 -10.03 -30.12
C ASN A 166 -52.90 -9.06 -30.65
N GLU A 167 -53.87 -8.66 -29.83
CA GLU A 167 -54.92 -7.69 -30.17
C GLU A 167 -54.59 -6.23 -29.74
N LYS A 168 -53.35 -5.95 -29.31
CA LYS A 168 -52.81 -4.59 -29.08
C LYS A 168 -51.70 -4.26 -30.07
#